data_AF-A0A355L3D8-F1
#
_entry.id   AF-A0A355L3D8-F1
#
_cell.length_a   1.000
_cell.length_b   1.000
_cell.length_c   1.000
_cell.angle_alpha   90.00
_cell.angle_beta   90.00
_cell.angle_gamma   90.00
#
_symmetry.space_group_name_H-M   'P 1'
#
loop_
_entity.id
_entity.type
_entity.pdbx_description
1 polymer ?
#
loop_
_entity_poly.entity_id
_entity_poly.type
_entity_poly.pdbx_seq_one_letter_code
_entity_poly.pdbx_strand_id
1 'polypeptide(L)'
;LVWERFIASLMESCMQETMKIEIEAGEYIFTATGYTVRFDGFTKLYEEKVDDEKSDSASPLPALKEGDELKLKSILGNQHFTQPPARYTEASLTKALEENGVGRPSTYVTITSTILNREYVKREGKQFVPTELGEAVTNLLKDKMPNIVNVKYTSKMEADLDKIDSGEKNYKDMIRLYYDDFEKPLEKAKEEMQGVKIKLKEEETDEICEKCGRNMVVKVGRFGKFLACPGYPECKNTKPLIFRTKAKCPECGGDVIEKKTKRGSSFYGCSNYPKCNFMTWDAPSDEVCPRCGKSLFKRKGNVLYCPDTEGCGFTKPAPRKKKTEE
;
A
#
# COMPACT_ATOMS: atom_id res chain seq x y z
N LEU A 1 -1.71 -22.44 14.85
CA LEU A 1 -1.31 -21.10 15.36
C LEU A 1 -1.56 -20.91 16.85
N VAL A 2 -2.81 -20.73 17.32
CA VAL A 2 -3.08 -20.44 18.76
C VAL A 2 -2.54 -21.54 19.68
N TRP A 3 -2.81 -22.81 19.35
CA TRP A 3 -2.29 -23.95 20.10
C TRP A 3 -0.77 -24.02 20.11
N GLU A 4 -0.13 -23.81 18.96
CA GLU A 4 1.34 -23.84 18.83
C GLU A 4 1.99 -22.76 19.70
N ARG A 5 1.46 -21.53 19.66
CA ARG A 5 2.00 -20.42 20.46
C ARG A 5 1.75 -20.61 21.97
N PHE A 6 0.59 -21.16 22.34
CA PHE A 6 0.30 -21.49 23.74
C PHE A 6 1.23 -22.58 24.29
N ILE A 7 1.37 -23.71 23.60
CA ILE A 7 2.25 -24.79 24.04
C ILE A 7 3.70 -24.35 24.03
N ALA A 8 4.16 -23.62 23.00
CA ALA A 8 5.51 -23.07 22.94
C ALA A 8 5.83 -22.13 24.12
N SER A 9 4.85 -21.38 24.63
CA SER A 9 5.05 -20.50 25.80
C SER A 9 5.35 -21.24 27.11
N LEU A 10 5.07 -22.56 27.15
CA LEU A 10 5.34 -23.43 28.29
C LEU A 10 6.58 -24.32 28.07
N MET A 11 7.25 -24.20 26.92
CA MET A 11 8.45 -24.96 26.58
C MET A 11 9.71 -24.21 27.02
N GLU A 12 10.80 -24.96 27.15
CA GLU A 12 12.11 -24.42 27.51
C GLU A 12 12.69 -23.48 26.43
N SER A 13 13.55 -22.56 26.83
CA SER A 13 14.17 -21.59 25.92
C SER A 13 15.07 -22.27 24.88
N CYS A 14 15.07 -21.74 23.64
CA CYS A 14 16.03 -22.15 22.62
C CYS A 14 17.45 -21.70 23.01
N MET A 15 18.44 -22.60 22.94
CA MET A 15 19.83 -22.27 23.17
C MET A 15 20.60 -22.27 21.85
N GLN A 16 21.22 -21.13 21.54
CA GLN A 16 21.99 -20.91 20.32
C GLN A 16 23.40 -20.44 20.67
N GLU A 17 24.38 -20.91 19.90
CA GLU A 17 25.74 -20.41 19.94
C GLU A 17 25.98 -19.53 18.73
N THR A 18 26.14 -18.23 18.98
CA THR A 18 26.45 -17.25 17.94
C THR A 18 27.95 -17.11 17.80
N MET A 19 28.45 -17.23 16.57
CA MET A 19 29.84 -17.02 16.22
C MET A 19 29.94 -15.79 15.31
N LYS A 20 30.83 -14.88 15.66
CA LYS A 20 31.24 -13.75 14.81
C LYS A 20 32.70 -13.96 14.44
N ILE A 21 32.99 -13.90 13.16
CA ILE A 21 34.33 -14.09 12.60
C ILE A 21 34.72 -12.81 11.89
N GLU A 22 35.89 -12.28 12.25
CA GLU A 22 36.50 -11.13 11.60
C GLU A 22 37.69 -11.66 10.80
N ILE A 23 37.71 -11.35 9.50
CA ILE A 23 38.72 -11.85 8.56
C ILE A 23 39.51 -10.65 8.06
N GLU A 24 40.78 -10.59 8.43
CA GLU A 24 41.72 -9.58 7.97
C GLU A 24 42.31 -9.99 6.61
N ALA A 25 42.24 -9.09 5.63
CA ALA A 25 42.80 -9.29 4.30
C ALA A 25 43.49 -8.00 3.84
N GLY A 26 44.77 -7.86 4.21
CA GLY A 26 45.53 -6.61 3.98
C GLY A 26 44.99 -5.49 4.84
N GLU A 27 44.46 -4.42 4.21
CA GLU A 27 43.87 -3.28 4.92
C GLU A 27 42.36 -3.41 5.18
N TYR A 28 41.74 -4.49 4.70
CA TYR A 28 40.29 -4.70 4.80
C TYR A 28 39.92 -5.69 5.89
N ILE A 29 38.78 -5.44 6.55
CA ILE A 29 38.17 -6.35 7.52
C ILE A 29 36.83 -6.81 6.96
N PHE A 30 36.68 -8.13 6.79
CA PHE A 30 35.41 -8.75 6.45
C PHE A 30 34.79 -9.35 7.71
N THR A 31 33.46 -9.28 7.82
CA THR A 31 32.73 -9.86 8.96
C THR A 31 31.76 -10.93 8.48
N ALA A 32 31.74 -12.05 9.20
CA ALA A 32 30.76 -13.10 9.01
C ALA A 32 30.14 -13.44 10.36
N THR A 33 28.81 -13.51 10.41
CA THR A 33 28.06 -13.87 11.61
C THR A 33 27.21 -15.08 11.30
N GLY A 34 27.22 -16.06 12.20
CA GLY A 34 26.40 -17.27 12.10
C GLY A 34 26.02 -17.75 13.48
N TYR A 35 25.05 -18.67 13.54
CA TYR A 35 24.74 -19.35 14.78
C TYR A 35 24.50 -20.83 14.56
N THR A 36 24.71 -21.61 15.60
CA THR A 36 24.35 -23.03 15.67
C THR A 36 23.40 -23.25 16.84
N VAL A 37 22.29 -23.95 16.58
CA VAL A 37 21.32 -24.27 17.62
C VAL A 37 21.85 -25.46 18.44
N ARG A 38 22.13 -25.25 19.73
CA ARG A 38 22.51 -26.29 20.69
C ARG A 38 21.30 -27.05 21.19
N PHE A 39 20.17 -26.36 21.32
CA PHE A 39 18.91 -26.91 21.80
C PHE A 39 17.74 -26.11 21.25
N ASP A 40 16.83 -26.78 20.53
CA ASP A 40 15.73 -26.13 19.85
C ASP A 40 14.73 -25.48 20.81
N GLY A 41 14.49 -26.07 21.99
CA GLY A 41 13.49 -25.56 22.93
C GLY A 41 12.12 -25.35 22.26
N PHE A 42 11.50 -24.21 22.54
CA PHE A 42 10.20 -23.83 21.95
C PHE A 42 10.20 -23.67 20.42
N THR A 43 11.35 -23.39 19.78
CA THR A 43 11.40 -23.16 18.32
C THR A 43 11.12 -24.43 17.53
N LYS A 44 11.23 -25.60 18.16
CA LYS A 44 10.79 -26.88 17.57
C LYS A 44 9.30 -26.90 17.23
N LEU A 45 8.50 -26.14 17.97
CA LEU A 45 7.05 -26.06 17.79
C LEU A 45 6.61 -24.75 17.14
N TYR A 46 7.26 -23.64 17.46
CA TYR A 46 6.83 -22.33 17.01
C TYR A 46 8.01 -21.39 16.75
N GLU A 47 8.08 -20.87 15.52
CA GLU A 47 8.98 -19.78 15.14
C GLU A 47 8.16 -18.57 14.69
N GLU A 48 8.49 -17.41 15.24
CA GLU A 48 7.82 -16.16 14.86
C GLU A 48 8.32 -15.73 13.48
N LYS A 49 7.42 -15.77 12.49
CA LYS A 49 7.72 -15.30 11.14
C LYS A 49 7.73 -13.77 11.14
N VAL A 50 8.86 -13.18 10.79
CA VAL A 50 8.96 -11.74 10.53
C VAL A 50 8.26 -11.46 9.19
N ASP A 51 7.46 -10.38 9.13
CA ASP A 51 6.68 -10.02 7.92
C ASP A 51 7.57 -9.69 6.70
N ASP A 52 8.85 -9.40 6.90
CA ASP A 52 9.87 -9.30 5.86
C ASP A 52 10.62 -10.63 5.73
N GLU A 53 10.44 -11.31 4.59
CA GLU A 53 11.07 -12.60 4.21
C GLU A 53 12.61 -12.50 3.98
N LYS A 54 13.28 -11.59 4.69
CA LYS A 54 14.74 -11.45 4.70
C LYS A 54 15.24 -11.22 6.12
N SER A 55 14.94 -12.13 7.05
CA SER A 55 16.01 -12.48 7.96
C SER A 55 16.98 -13.33 7.14
N ASP A 56 18.16 -12.80 6.87
CA ASP A 56 19.29 -13.64 6.51
C ASP A 56 19.45 -14.63 7.68
N SER A 57 18.83 -15.80 7.57
CA SER A 57 18.96 -16.85 8.57
C SER A 57 20.44 -17.19 8.61
N ALA A 58 21.10 -16.73 9.66
CA ALA A 58 22.54 -16.84 9.79
C ALA A 58 22.89 -18.33 9.74
N SER A 59 23.50 -18.75 8.63
CA SER A 59 23.82 -20.15 8.41
C SER A 59 24.92 -20.57 9.39
N PRO A 60 24.97 -21.85 9.79
CA PRO A 60 26.04 -22.35 10.64
C PRO A 60 27.39 -22.11 9.95
N LEU A 61 28.30 -21.45 10.65
CA LEU A 61 29.66 -21.21 10.18
C LEU A 61 30.53 -22.46 10.41
N PRO A 62 31.52 -22.72 9.54
CA PRO A 62 32.49 -23.78 9.79
C PRO A 62 33.31 -23.47 11.05
N ALA A 63 33.76 -24.52 11.73
CA ALA A 63 34.66 -24.36 12.86
C ALA A 63 36.02 -23.80 12.37
N LEU A 64 36.33 -22.57 12.77
CA LEU A 64 37.58 -21.88 12.48
C LEU A 64 38.30 -21.56 13.81
N LYS A 65 39.63 -21.52 13.77
CA LYS A 65 40.49 -21.09 14.86
C LYS A 65 41.18 -19.77 14.53
N GLU A 66 41.58 -19.05 15.56
CA GLU A 66 42.41 -17.87 15.41
C GLU A 66 43.72 -18.22 14.68
N GLY A 67 44.03 -17.49 13.62
CA GLY A 67 45.21 -17.71 12.79
C GLY A 67 45.02 -18.67 11.60
N ASP A 68 43.83 -19.22 11.38
CA ASP A 68 43.56 -20.04 10.20
C ASP A 68 43.68 -19.21 8.90
N GLU A 69 44.48 -19.70 7.94
CA GLU A 69 44.63 -19.06 6.64
C GLU A 69 43.44 -19.38 5.71
N LEU A 70 42.70 -18.35 5.29
CA LEU A 70 41.56 -18.49 4.39
C LEU A 70 41.95 -18.18 2.93
N LYS A 71 41.45 -18.99 1.99
CA LYS A 71 41.64 -18.77 0.56
C LYS A 71 40.45 -18.02 -0.04
N LEU A 72 40.72 -16.90 -0.70
CA LEU A 72 39.71 -16.15 -1.43
C LEU A 72 39.16 -16.99 -2.59
N LYS A 73 37.84 -17.27 -2.55
CA LYS A 73 37.15 -17.98 -3.63
C LYS A 73 36.60 -17.03 -4.70
N SER A 74 35.92 -15.97 -4.28
CA SER A 74 35.30 -14.99 -5.16
C SER A 74 34.93 -13.72 -4.38
N ILE A 75 34.93 -12.57 -5.06
CA ILE A 75 34.41 -11.31 -4.54
C ILE A 75 33.16 -10.96 -5.34
N LEU A 76 32.03 -10.78 -4.65
CA LEU A 76 30.76 -10.37 -5.26
C LEU A 76 30.42 -8.95 -4.81
N GLY A 77 30.29 -8.03 -5.77
CA GLY A 77 29.82 -6.68 -5.49
C GLY A 77 28.30 -6.68 -5.38
N ASN A 78 27.77 -6.25 -4.23
CA ASN A 78 26.35 -6.05 -4.01
C ASN A 78 26.03 -4.57 -3.92
N GLN A 79 25.09 -4.10 -4.74
CA GLN A 79 24.57 -2.75 -4.65
C GLN A 79 23.29 -2.74 -3.81
N HIS A 80 23.30 -1.93 -2.76
CA HIS A 80 22.13 -1.72 -1.91
C HIS A 80 21.59 -0.31 -2.10
N PHE A 81 20.28 -0.17 -1.94
CA PHE A 81 19.60 1.12 -1.90
C PHE A 81 18.96 1.29 -0.52
N THR A 82 18.97 2.51 -0.01
CA THR A 82 18.20 2.88 1.18
C THR A 82 16.72 2.70 0.86
N GLN A 83 16.02 1.93 1.69
CA GLN A 83 14.59 1.75 1.54
C GLN A 83 13.85 2.78 2.40
N PRO A 84 12.73 3.34 1.90
CA PRO A 84 11.87 4.16 2.75
C PRO A 84 11.22 3.28 3.84
N PRO A 85 10.72 3.90 4.92
CA PRO A 85 9.98 3.19 5.95
C PRO A 85 8.86 2.33 5.35
N ALA A 86 8.75 1.09 5.83
CA ALA A 86 7.71 0.18 5.39
C ALA A 86 6.33 0.73 5.73
N ARG A 87 5.38 0.56 4.80
CA ARG A 87 3.98 0.92 5.06
C ARG A 87 3.35 -0.06 6.04
N TYR A 88 2.35 0.41 6.77
CA TYR A 88 1.59 -0.43 7.69
C TYR A 88 0.79 -1.51 6.97
N THR A 89 0.94 -2.74 7.45
CA THR A 89 -0.02 -3.85 7.30
C THR A 89 -1.09 -3.77 8.40
N GLU A 90 -2.11 -4.63 8.35
CA GLU A 90 -3.10 -4.75 9.43
C GLU A 90 -2.45 -5.12 10.77
N ALA A 91 -1.55 -6.11 10.77
CA ALA A 91 -0.84 -6.53 11.98
C ALA A 91 0.07 -5.42 12.55
N SER A 92 0.88 -4.79 11.70
CA SER A 92 1.77 -3.70 12.15
C SER A 92 1.02 -2.43 12.56
N LEU A 93 -0.13 -2.12 11.95
CA LEU A 93 -1.00 -1.02 12.40
C LEU A 93 -1.60 -1.32 13.77
N THR A 94 -2.13 -2.53 13.97
CA THR A 94 -2.66 -2.96 15.28
C THR A 94 -1.58 -2.90 16.35
N LYS A 95 -0.37 -3.40 16.05
CA LYS A 95 0.78 -3.32 16.94
C LYS A 95 1.13 -1.87 17.29
N ALA A 96 1.16 -0.99 16.29
CA ALA A 96 1.44 0.43 16.52
C ALA A 96 0.35 1.11 17.36
N LEU A 97 -0.93 0.77 17.16
CA LEU A 97 -2.04 1.28 17.97
C LEU A 97 -1.91 0.81 19.44
N GLU A 98 -1.59 -0.47 19.65
CA GLU A 98 -1.35 -1.06 20.97
C GLU A 98 -0.16 -0.40 21.69
N GLU A 99 0.99 -0.28 21.03
CA GLU A 99 2.19 0.38 21.58
C GLU A 99 1.95 1.85 21.97
N ASN A 100 1.08 2.53 21.23
CA ASN A 100 0.70 3.91 21.53
C ASN A 100 -0.50 4.01 22.50
N GLY A 101 -1.04 2.89 22.97
CA GLY A 101 -2.18 2.84 23.88
C GLY A 101 -3.49 3.39 23.29
N VAL A 102 -3.63 3.39 21.97
CA VAL A 102 -4.82 3.86 21.25
C VAL A 102 -5.68 2.65 20.84
N GLY A 103 -6.94 2.65 21.24
CA GLY A 103 -7.85 1.52 21.02
C GLY A 103 -7.62 0.34 21.97
N ARG A 104 -8.43 -0.70 21.83
CA ARG A 104 -8.50 -1.90 22.67
C ARG A 104 -8.71 -3.13 21.78
N PRO A 105 -8.52 -4.37 22.30
CA PRO A 105 -8.77 -5.59 21.53
C PRO A 105 -10.16 -5.63 20.86
N SER A 106 -11.16 -4.99 21.47
CA SER A 106 -12.52 -4.85 20.93
C SER A 106 -12.66 -3.85 19.78
N THR A 107 -11.71 -2.93 19.59
CA THR A 107 -11.82 -1.82 18.65
C THR A 107 -10.87 -1.88 17.47
N TYR A 108 -9.76 -2.64 17.51
CA TYR A 108 -8.77 -2.67 16.42
C TYR A 108 -9.35 -3.03 15.05
N VAL A 109 -10.19 -4.06 14.99
CA VAL A 109 -10.86 -4.49 13.75
C VAL A 109 -11.86 -3.42 13.27
N THR A 110 -12.58 -2.81 14.20
CA THR A 110 -13.57 -1.76 13.92
C THR A 110 -12.90 -0.48 13.41
N ILE A 111 -11.76 -0.08 13.99
CA ILE A 111 -10.96 1.06 13.52
C ILE A 111 -10.53 0.82 12.08
N THR A 112 -9.89 -0.31 11.82
CA THR A 112 -9.35 -0.67 10.50
C THR A 112 -10.44 -0.73 9.42
N SER A 113 -11.57 -1.39 9.72
CA SER A 113 -12.70 -1.45 8.80
C SER A 113 -13.36 -0.09 8.56
N THR A 114 -13.43 0.78 9.58
CA THR A 114 -14.02 2.12 9.44
C THR A 114 -13.17 3.02 8.54
N ILE A 115 -11.86 3.06 8.72
CA ILE A 115 -10.97 3.90 7.90
C ILE A 115 -10.89 3.43 6.45
N LEU A 116 -11.06 2.13 6.20
CA LEU A 116 -11.18 1.55 4.87
C LEU A 116 -12.53 1.89 4.22
N ASN A 117 -13.64 1.67 4.94
CA ASN A 117 -15.00 1.90 4.44
C ASN A 117 -15.28 3.38 4.12
N ARG A 118 -14.62 4.30 4.83
CA ARG A 118 -14.68 5.74 4.57
C ARG A 118 -13.68 6.22 3.53
N GLU A 119 -12.93 5.31 2.91
CA GLU A 119 -11.94 5.60 1.87
C GLU A 119 -10.83 6.57 2.32
N TYR A 120 -10.52 6.64 3.62
CA TYR A 120 -9.36 7.41 4.11
C TYR A 120 -8.03 6.71 3.82
N VAL A 121 -8.08 5.38 3.80
CA VAL A 121 -6.97 4.52 3.38
C VAL A 121 -7.49 3.50 2.40
N LYS A 122 -6.62 3.06 1.48
CA LYS A 122 -6.87 1.94 0.57
C LYS A 122 -5.89 0.81 0.86
N ARG A 123 -6.27 -0.41 0.50
CA ARG A 123 -5.41 -1.59 0.61
C ARG A 123 -4.75 -1.87 -0.74
N GLU A 124 -3.42 -1.84 -0.77
CA GLU A 124 -2.61 -2.26 -1.91
C GLU A 124 -1.81 -3.51 -1.50
N GLY A 125 -2.23 -4.68 -1.98
CA GLY A 125 -1.71 -5.95 -1.49
C GLY A 125 -2.02 -6.13 0.00
N LYS A 126 -0.99 -6.25 0.84
CA LYS A 126 -1.12 -6.35 2.31
C LYS A 126 -0.96 -5.00 3.04
N GLN A 127 -0.61 -3.93 2.32
CA GLN A 127 -0.25 -2.65 2.90
C GLN A 127 -1.39 -1.63 2.81
N PHE A 128 -1.48 -0.74 3.78
CA PHE A 128 -2.33 0.44 3.74
C PHE A 128 -1.61 1.59 3.06
N VAL A 129 -2.34 2.27 2.19
CA VAL A 129 -1.89 3.48 1.50
C VAL A 129 -2.90 4.58 1.79
N PRO A 130 -2.48 5.74 2.32
CA PRO A 130 -3.39 6.85 2.54
C PRO A 130 -3.97 7.33 1.20
N THR A 131 -5.22 7.78 1.22
CA THR A 131 -5.86 8.44 0.06
C THR A 131 -5.70 9.95 0.19
N GLU A 132 -5.88 10.66 -0.92
CA GLU A 132 -5.90 12.14 -0.92
C GLU A 132 -6.97 12.69 0.05
N LEU A 133 -8.12 12.01 0.16
CA LEU A 133 -9.16 12.35 1.13
C LEU A 133 -8.67 12.15 2.57
N GLY A 134 -8.04 11.02 2.87
CA GLY A 134 -7.49 10.73 4.19
C GLY A 134 -6.43 11.74 4.61
N GLU A 135 -5.54 12.12 3.71
CA GLU A 135 -4.52 13.14 3.96
C GLU A 135 -5.14 14.52 4.17
N ALA A 136 -6.07 14.93 3.31
CA ALA A 136 -6.74 16.22 3.41
C ALA A 136 -7.51 16.35 4.74
N VAL A 137 -8.29 15.34 5.13
CA VAL A 137 -9.03 15.32 6.40
C VAL A 137 -8.07 15.30 7.59
N THR A 138 -7.00 14.51 7.53
CA THR A 138 -6.00 14.46 8.62
C THR A 138 -5.32 15.81 8.83
N ASN A 139 -4.90 16.46 7.74
CA ASN A 139 -4.26 17.78 7.82
C ASN A 139 -5.21 18.84 8.33
N LEU A 140 -6.48 18.78 7.93
CA LEU A 140 -7.53 19.65 8.41
C LEU A 140 -7.74 19.53 9.92
N LEU A 141 -7.84 18.30 10.42
CA LEU A 141 -8.02 18.04 11.84
C LEU A 141 -6.78 18.41 12.65
N LYS A 142 -5.57 18.25 12.11
CA LYS A 142 -4.34 18.72 12.75
C LYS A 142 -4.29 20.25 12.90
N ASP A 143 -4.76 20.98 11.89
CA ASP A 143 -4.79 22.44 11.91
C ASP A 143 -5.86 22.97 12.88
N LYS A 144 -7.09 22.46 12.78
CA LYS A 144 -8.24 22.99 13.52
C LYS A 144 -8.45 22.37 14.90
N MET A 145 -8.02 21.13 15.08
CA MET A 145 -8.34 20.30 16.25
C MET A 145 -7.14 19.47 16.73
N PRO A 146 -5.95 20.08 16.95
CA PRO A 146 -4.71 19.35 17.23
C PRO A 146 -4.79 18.47 18.48
N ASN A 147 -5.55 18.89 19.49
CA ASN A 147 -5.71 18.14 20.74
C ASN A 147 -6.41 16.79 20.51
N ILE A 148 -7.44 16.75 19.67
CA ILE A 148 -8.30 15.57 19.48
C ILE A 148 -7.58 14.51 18.64
N VAL A 149 -6.75 14.92 17.67
CA VAL A 149 -5.95 14.01 16.85
C VAL A 149 -4.59 13.66 17.45
N ASN A 150 -4.29 14.16 18.66
CA ASN A 150 -3.07 13.84 19.36
C ASN A 150 -3.14 12.42 19.93
N VAL A 151 -2.19 11.57 19.55
CA VAL A 151 -2.08 10.18 19.99
C VAL A 151 -2.08 10.04 21.52
N LYS A 152 -1.38 10.92 22.24
CA LYS A 152 -1.33 10.90 23.71
C LYS A 152 -2.66 11.29 24.33
N TYR A 153 -3.39 12.23 23.72
CA TYR A 153 -4.72 12.61 24.18
C TYR A 153 -5.70 11.45 24.01
N THR A 154 -5.68 10.79 22.85
CA THR A 154 -6.51 9.61 22.60
C THR A 154 -6.17 8.46 23.55
N SER A 155 -4.88 8.18 23.78
CA SER A 155 -4.46 7.15 24.73
C SER A 155 -4.90 7.45 26.17
N LYS A 156 -4.83 8.71 26.59
CA LYS A 156 -5.35 9.15 27.90
C LYS A 156 -6.86 8.95 28.00
N MET A 157 -7.61 9.22 26.94
CA MET A 157 -9.06 8.98 26.89
C MET A 157 -9.39 7.51 27.14
N GLU A 158 -8.67 6.61 26.47
CA GLU A 158 -8.85 5.17 26.66
C GLU A 158 -8.52 4.74 28.11
N ALA A 159 -7.43 5.26 28.68
CA ALA A 159 -7.08 5.00 30.09
C ALA A 159 -8.11 5.58 31.08
N ASP A 160 -8.75 6.70 30.76
CA ASP A 160 -9.82 7.28 31.56
C ASP A 160 -11.11 6.45 31.49
N LEU A 161 -11.39 5.81 30.35
CA LEU A 161 -12.49 4.86 30.19
C LEU A 161 -12.25 3.59 31.03
N ASP A 162 -11.03 3.07 31.08
CA ASP A 162 -10.69 1.94 31.95
C ASP A 162 -10.90 2.28 33.44
N LYS A 163 -10.60 3.53 33.86
CA LYS A 163 -10.86 4.01 35.23
C LYS A 163 -12.35 4.14 35.56
N ILE A 164 -13.19 4.34 34.55
CA ILE A 164 -14.64 4.32 34.74
C ILE A 164 -15.09 2.88 34.97
N ASP A 165 -14.55 1.93 34.20
CA ASP A 165 -14.85 0.49 34.36
C ASP A 165 -14.39 -0.04 35.72
N SER A 166 -13.23 0.40 36.23
CA SER A 166 -12.75 0.05 37.58
C SER A 166 -13.49 0.76 38.73
N GLY A 167 -14.35 1.74 38.42
CA GLY A 167 -15.09 2.53 39.41
C GLY A 167 -14.30 3.68 40.05
N GLU A 168 -13.09 3.97 39.58
CA GLU A 168 -12.23 5.07 40.06
C GLU A 168 -12.70 6.45 39.57
N LYS A 169 -13.45 6.52 38.47
CA LYS A 169 -13.94 7.77 37.87
C LYS A 169 -15.42 7.73 37.53
N ASN A 170 -16.07 8.88 37.64
CA ASN A 170 -17.45 9.07 37.18
C ASN A 170 -17.48 9.39 35.67
N TYR A 171 -18.25 8.63 34.91
CA TYR A 171 -18.36 8.82 33.45
C TYR A 171 -18.93 10.20 33.06
N LYS A 172 -19.83 10.79 33.86
CA LYS A 172 -20.42 12.10 33.55
C LYS A 172 -19.39 13.22 33.66
N ASP A 173 -18.51 13.14 34.66
CA ASP A 173 -17.45 14.13 34.86
C ASP A 173 -16.40 14.04 33.75
N MET A 174 -16.09 12.81 33.31
CA MET A 174 -15.26 12.57 32.13
C MET A 174 -15.91 13.19 30.88
N ILE A 175 -17.16 12.85 30.56
CA ILE A 175 -17.82 13.39 29.36
C ILE A 175 -17.82 14.92 29.36
N ARG A 176 -18.09 15.56 30.50
CA ARG A 176 -18.04 17.03 30.64
C ARG A 176 -16.66 17.58 30.31
N LEU A 177 -15.61 17.01 30.91
CA LEU A 177 -14.22 17.44 30.69
C LEU A 177 -13.84 17.38 29.20
N TYR A 178 -14.15 16.28 28.52
CA TYR A 178 -13.80 16.11 27.10
C TYR A 178 -14.69 16.98 26.19
N TYR A 179 -15.97 17.17 26.54
CA TYR A 179 -16.88 18.01 25.78
C TYR A 179 -16.48 19.49 25.86
N ASP A 180 -16.09 19.98 27.04
CA ASP A 180 -15.62 21.35 27.23
C ASP A 180 -14.35 21.65 26.41
N ASP A 181 -13.45 20.66 26.29
CA ASP A 181 -12.25 20.72 25.45
C ASP A 181 -12.54 20.61 23.95
N PHE A 182 -13.70 20.04 23.57
CA PHE A 182 -14.09 19.78 22.19
C PHE A 182 -14.97 20.88 21.58
N GLU A 183 -15.89 21.45 22.38
CA GLU A 183 -16.92 22.39 21.92
C GLU A 183 -16.30 23.67 21.37
N LYS A 184 -15.39 24.31 22.12
CA LYS A 184 -14.79 25.58 21.71
C LYS A 184 -13.98 25.47 20.42
N PRO A 185 -13.10 24.46 20.23
CA PRO A 185 -12.44 24.26 18.94
C PRO A 185 -13.42 23.95 17.80
N LEU A 186 -14.51 23.22 18.07
CA LEU A 186 -15.52 22.91 17.05
C LEU A 186 -16.28 24.14 16.58
N GLU A 187 -16.71 25.01 17.50
CA GLU A 187 -17.41 26.25 17.15
C GLU A 187 -16.50 27.16 16.32
N LYS A 188 -15.26 27.36 16.76
CA LYS A 188 -14.26 28.13 16.02
C LYS A 188 -14.02 27.55 14.62
N ALA A 189 -13.85 26.22 14.53
CA ALA A 189 -13.66 25.55 13.25
C ALA A 189 -14.89 25.70 12.34
N LYS A 190 -16.11 25.62 12.88
CA LYS A 190 -17.34 25.82 12.10
C LYS A 190 -17.44 27.23 11.53
N GLU A 191 -17.12 28.26 12.32
CA GLU A 191 -17.10 29.65 11.86
C GLU A 191 -16.05 29.88 10.77
N GLU A 192 -14.82 29.41 10.98
CA GLU A 192 -13.72 29.53 10.02
C GLU A 192 -13.97 28.72 8.73
N MET A 193 -14.81 27.68 8.79
CA MET A 193 -15.13 26.81 7.66
C MET A 193 -16.45 27.14 6.97
N GLN A 194 -17.20 28.15 7.43
CA GLN A 194 -18.38 28.60 6.71
C GLN A 194 -17.98 29.06 5.29
N GLY A 195 -18.37 28.28 4.29
CA GLY A 195 -18.09 28.54 2.87
C GLY A 195 -16.78 27.92 2.33
N VAL A 196 -15.94 27.31 3.17
CA VAL A 196 -14.72 26.64 2.74
C VAL A 196 -15.02 25.19 2.36
N LYS A 197 -15.23 24.93 1.06
CA LYS A 197 -15.18 23.56 0.55
C LYS A 197 -13.72 23.10 0.58
N ILE A 198 -13.47 21.93 1.18
CA ILE A 198 -12.17 21.25 1.09
C ILE A 198 -11.85 21.09 -0.40
N LYS A 199 -10.97 21.95 -0.92
CA LYS A 199 -10.44 21.83 -2.27
C LYS A 199 -9.38 20.74 -2.20
N LEU A 200 -9.77 19.50 -2.47
CA LEU A 200 -8.79 18.50 -2.88
C LEU A 200 -8.02 19.09 -4.08
N LYS A 201 -6.70 18.87 -4.13
CA LYS A 201 -5.90 19.23 -5.30
C LYS A 201 -6.48 18.46 -6.49
N GLU A 202 -7.26 19.17 -7.29
CA GLU A 202 -7.84 18.63 -8.50
C GLU A 202 -6.69 18.52 -9.51
N GLU A 203 -6.35 17.30 -9.94
CA GLU A 203 -5.43 17.09 -11.06
C GLU A 203 -6.08 17.71 -12.31
N GLU A 204 -5.53 18.83 -12.76
CA GLU A 204 -5.92 19.45 -14.03
C GLU A 204 -5.47 18.54 -15.17
N THR A 205 -6.37 18.30 -16.12
CA THR A 205 -6.08 17.54 -17.33
C THR A 205 -6.08 18.45 -18.54
N ASP A 206 -5.39 18.05 -19.60
CA ASP A 206 -5.39 18.76 -20.89
C ASP A 206 -6.73 18.66 -21.64
N GLU A 207 -7.73 17.98 -21.08
CA GLU A 207 -9.06 17.82 -21.68
C GLU A 207 -9.90 19.08 -21.48
N ILE A 208 -10.19 19.78 -22.58
CA ILE A 208 -10.99 21.01 -22.56
C ILE A 208 -12.49 20.67 -22.46
N CYS A 209 -13.20 21.33 -21.55
CA CYS A 209 -14.64 21.19 -21.45
C CYS A 209 -15.35 21.84 -22.64
N GLU A 210 -16.11 21.04 -23.39
CA GLU A 210 -16.91 21.47 -24.56
C GLU A 210 -17.93 22.58 -24.28
N LYS A 211 -18.36 22.74 -23.02
CA LYS A 211 -19.38 23.74 -22.64
C LYS A 211 -18.79 25.04 -22.09
N CYS A 212 -17.60 24.99 -21.48
CA CYS A 212 -17.04 26.09 -20.69
C CYS A 212 -15.66 26.53 -21.18
N GLY A 213 -15.00 25.77 -22.06
CA GLY A 213 -13.64 26.04 -22.56
C GLY A 213 -12.53 25.89 -21.51
N ARG A 214 -12.85 25.54 -20.26
CA ARG A 214 -11.88 25.34 -19.16
C ARG A 214 -11.33 23.91 -19.17
N ASN A 215 -10.09 23.74 -18.74
CA ASN A 215 -9.49 22.43 -18.51
C ASN A 215 -10.29 21.65 -17.48
N MET A 216 -10.65 20.41 -17.81
CA MET A 216 -11.39 19.53 -16.94
C MET A 216 -10.47 18.99 -15.84
N VAL A 217 -11.06 18.74 -14.68
CA VAL A 217 -10.38 18.27 -13.48
C VAL A 217 -10.79 16.84 -13.19
N VAL A 218 -9.85 16.02 -12.70
CA VAL A 218 -10.16 14.67 -12.22
C VAL A 218 -10.84 14.76 -10.86
N LYS A 219 -12.07 14.24 -10.77
CA LYS A 219 -12.82 14.07 -9.53
C LYS A 219 -13.05 12.61 -9.24
N VAL A 220 -13.06 12.25 -7.95
CA VAL A 220 -13.41 10.91 -7.51
C VAL A 220 -14.91 10.88 -7.21
N GLY A 221 -15.62 9.93 -7.82
CA GLY A 221 -17.03 9.67 -7.54
C GLY A 221 -17.26 8.19 -7.22
N ARG A 222 -18.52 7.83 -6.95
CA ARG A 222 -18.94 6.46 -6.59
C ARG A 222 -18.49 5.38 -7.57
N PHE A 223 -18.25 5.72 -8.84
CA PHE A 223 -17.88 4.79 -9.90
C PHE A 223 -16.40 4.91 -10.34
N GLY A 224 -15.58 5.63 -9.58
CA GLY A 224 -14.16 5.87 -9.87
C GLY A 224 -13.86 7.32 -10.26
N LYS A 225 -12.63 7.54 -10.73
CA LYS A 225 -12.16 8.84 -11.23
C LYS A 225 -12.93 9.23 -12.50
N PHE A 226 -13.42 10.46 -12.59
CA PHE A 226 -14.11 11.02 -13.75
C PHE A 226 -13.65 12.47 -13.98
N LEU A 227 -13.81 12.97 -15.20
CA LEU A 227 -13.51 14.36 -15.52
C LEU A 227 -14.74 15.24 -15.25
N ALA A 228 -14.57 16.37 -14.58
CA ALA A 228 -15.61 17.38 -14.37
C ALA A 228 -15.12 18.76 -14.82
N CYS A 229 -16.00 19.64 -15.36
CA CYS A 229 -15.63 21.06 -15.53
C CYS A 229 -15.45 21.68 -14.12
N PRO A 230 -14.35 22.41 -13.87
CA PRO A 230 -14.11 23.08 -12.58
C PRO A 230 -15.14 24.18 -12.31
N GLY A 231 -15.84 24.66 -13.34
CA GLY A 231 -16.91 25.67 -13.25
C GLY A 231 -18.23 25.22 -12.63
N TYR A 232 -18.26 24.15 -11.84
CA TYR A 232 -19.48 23.75 -11.11
C TYR A 232 -19.79 24.77 -9.99
N PRO A 233 -21.01 25.32 -9.88
CA PRO A 233 -22.29 24.81 -10.40
C PRO A 233 -22.71 25.32 -11.79
N GLU A 234 -22.03 26.33 -12.34
CA GLU A 234 -22.38 27.01 -13.60
C GLU A 234 -22.26 26.07 -14.81
N CYS A 235 -21.28 25.15 -14.78
CA CYS A 235 -21.08 24.15 -15.81
C CYS A 235 -21.09 22.74 -15.20
N LYS A 236 -22.19 22.01 -15.40
CA LYS A 236 -22.37 20.62 -14.92
C LYS A 236 -21.82 19.56 -15.89
N ASN A 237 -20.83 19.91 -16.70
CA ASN A 237 -20.28 18.96 -17.67
C ASN A 237 -19.39 17.93 -16.96
N THR A 238 -19.69 16.65 -17.15
CA THR A 238 -18.89 15.53 -16.66
C THR A 238 -18.62 14.58 -17.81
N LYS A 239 -17.40 14.04 -17.87
CA LYS A 239 -16.98 13.03 -18.83
C LYS A 239 -16.38 11.85 -18.07
N PRO A 240 -16.63 10.60 -18.49
CA PRO A 240 -15.90 9.46 -17.94
C PRO A 240 -14.41 9.63 -18.24
N LEU A 241 -13.54 9.35 -17.27
CA LEU A 241 -12.10 9.34 -17.50
C LEU A 241 -11.77 8.08 -18.32
N ILE A 242 -11.60 8.25 -19.62
CA ILE A 242 -11.25 7.15 -20.53
C ILE A 242 -9.73 7.08 -20.60
N PHE A 243 -9.14 6.07 -19.97
CA PHE A 243 -7.72 5.77 -20.16
C PHE A 243 -7.55 5.16 -21.56
N ARG A 244 -7.09 5.99 -22.50
CA ARG A 244 -6.67 5.51 -23.82
C ARG A 244 -5.34 4.77 -23.66
N THR A 245 -5.34 3.49 -23.97
CA THR A 245 -4.10 2.72 -24.01
C THR A 245 -3.38 3.02 -25.33
N LYS A 246 -2.05 2.86 -25.37
CA LYS A 246 -1.27 3.05 -26.61
C LYS A 246 -1.53 1.95 -27.66
N ALA A 247 -2.31 0.92 -27.32
CA ALA A 247 -2.62 -0.17 -28.22
C ALA A 247 -3.75 0.21 -29.20
N LYS A 248 -3.58 -0.25 -30.44
CA LYS A 248 -4.59 -0.16 -31.49
C LYS A 248 -5.39 -1.45 -31.56
N CYS A 249 -6.67 -1.31 -31.86
CA CYS A 249 -7.62 -2.39 -31.97
C CYS A 249 -7.18 -3.33 -33.12
N PRO A 250 -7.01 -4.63 -32.85
CA PRO A 250 -6.60 -5.61 -33.85
C PRO A 250 -7.61 -5.81 -35.00
N GLU A 251 -8.89 -5.47 -34.77
CA GLU A 251 -9.98 -5.66 -35.73
C GLU A 251 -10.21 -4.43 -36.63
N CYS A 252 -10.14 -3.22 -36.07
CA CYS A 252 -10.49 -2.00 -36.82
C CYS A 252 -9.43 -0.88 -36.77
N GLY A 253 -8.31 -1.09 -36.08
CA GLY A 253 -7.25 -0.09 -35.94
C GLY A 253 -7.57 1.11 -35.05
N GLY A 254 -8.78 1.19 -34.48
CA GLY A 254 -9.18 2.25 -33.53
C GLY A 254 -8.50 2.11 -32.16
N ASP A 255 -8.57 3.13 -31.31
CA ASP A 255 -7.91 3.10 -30.00
C ASP A 255 -8.53 2.05 -29.06
N VAL A 256 -7.69 1.37 -28.29
CA VAL A 256 -8.14 0.48 -27.21
C VAL A 256 -8.25 1.30 -25.92
N ILE A 257 -9.42 1.25 -25.28
CA ILE A 257 -9.73 1.99 -24.07
C ILE A 257 -9.90 1.05 -22.88
N GLU A 258 -9.33 1.41 -21.74
CA GLU A 258 -9.55 0.70 -20.48
C GLU A 258 -10.91 1.10 -19.88
N LYS A 259 -11.70 0.10 -19.49
CA LYS A 259 -12.97 0.26 -18.79
C LYS A 259 -12.96 -0.61 -17.53
N LYS A 260 -13.67 -0.20 -16.50
CA LYS A 260 -13.85 -0.99 -15.27
C LYS A 260 -15.26 -1.54 -15.18
N THR A 261 -15.38 -2.79 -14.76
CA THR A 261 -16.68 -3.39 -14.43
C THR A 261 -17.22 -2.86 -13.11
N LYS A 262 -18.51 -3.09 -12.82
CA LYS A 262 -19.12 -2.77 -11.50
C LYS A 262 -18.39 -3.43 -10.32
N ARG A 263 -17.65 -4.53 -10.56
CA ARG A 263 -16.87 -5.25 -9.55
C ARG A 263 -15.40 -4.80 -9.47
N GLY A 264 -15.02 -3.76 -10.21
CA GLY A 264 -13.68 -3.17 -10.16
C GLY A 264 -12.63 -3.82 -11.09
N SER A 265 -12.93 -4.97 -11.72
CA SER A 265 -12.02 -5.57 -12.71
C SER A 265 -11.92 -4.72 -13.96
N SER A 266 -10.69 -4.42 -14.39
CA SER A 266 -10.40 -3.73 -15.65
C SER A 266 -10.56 -4.67 -16.86
N PHE A 267 -11.13 -4.15 -17.95
CA PHE A 267 -11.21 -4.77 -19.25
C PHE A 267 -10.91 -3.74 -20.33
N TYR A 268 -10.42 -4.18 -21.48
CA TYR A 268 -9.99 -3.32 -22.57
C TYR A 268 -10.89 -3.56 -23.77
N GLY A 269 -11.49 -2.49 -24.29
CA GLY A 269 -12.40 -2.57 -25.43
C GLY A 269 -12.05 -1.54 -26.49
N CYS A 270 -12.53 -1.74 -27.71
CA CYS A 270 -12.34 -0.75 -28.78
C CYS A 270 -13.17 0.53 -28.53
N SER A 271 -12.61 1.68 -28.87
CA SER A 271 -13.30 2.98 -28.85
C SER A 271 -14.47 3.07 -29.85
N ASN A 272 -14.42 2.30 -30.95
CA ASN A 272 -15.42 2.31 -32.01
C ASN A 272 -16.67 1.43 -31.74
N TYR A 273 -16.90 0.99 -30.51
CA TYR A 273 -18.13 0.29 -30.14
C TYR A 273 -19.36 1.19 -30.38
N PRO A 274 -20.44 0.72 -31.05
CA PRO A 274 -20.81 -0.68 -31.35
C PRO A 274 -20.32 -1.25 -32.69
N LYS A 275 -19.60 -0.47 -33.51
CA LYS A 275 -19.15 -0.91 -34.85
C LYS A 275 -18.02 -1.94 -34.81
N CYS A 276 -17.26 -1.98 -33.72
CA CYS A 276 -16.26 -3.01 -33.43
C CYS A 276 -16.47 -3.53 -32.00
N ASN A 277 -16.60 -4.86 -31.88
CA ASN A 277 -16.92 -5.56 -30.63
C ASN A 277 -15.71 -6.15 -29.92
N PHE A 278 -14.49 -5.79 -30.33
CA PHE A 278 -13.26 -6.24 -29.70
C PHE A 278 -13.25 -5.91 -28.20
N MET A 279 -13.13 -6.95 -27.37
CA MET A 279 -13.01 -6.88 -25.92
C MET A 279 -11.99 -7.92 -25.43
N THR A 280 -11.09 -7.51 -24.55
CA THR A 280 -10.13 -8.40 -23.89
C THR A 280 -9.95 -8.05 -22.42
N TRP A 281 -9.65 -9.06 -21.60
CA TRP A 281 -9.25 -8.89 -20.21
C TRP A 281 -7.73 -8.74 -20.05
N ASP A 282 -6.97 -9.07 -21.09
CA ASP A 282 -5.52 -9.04 -21.09
C ASP A 282 -5.03 -7.61 -21.32
N ALA A 283 -4.03 -7.18 -20.55
CA ALA A 283 -3.52 -5.82 -20.63
C ALA A 283 -2.77 -5.59 -21.95
N PRO A 284 -3.08 -4.51 -22.70
CA PRO A 284 -2.31 -4.16 -23.88
C PRO A 284 -0.87 -3.81 -23.51
N SER A 285 0.05 -4.11 -24.41
CA SER A 285 1.46 -3.71 -24.30
C SER A 285 1.80 -2.62 -25.31
N ASP A 286 2.90 -1.91 -25.05
CA ASP A 286 3.45 -0.90 -25.96
C ASP A 286 4.14 -1.53 -27.19
N GLU A 287 4.34 -2.85 -27.22
CA GLU A 287 4.95 -3.57 -28.33
C GLU A 287 3.92 -3.90 -29.43
N VAL A 288 4.29 -3.63 -30.68
CA VAL A 288 3.56 -4.09 -31.87
C VAL A 288 4.14 -5.41 -32.36
N CYS A 289 3.28 -6.25 -32.93
CA CYS A 289 3.68 -7.53 -33.48
C CYS A 289 4.55 -7.30 -34.74
N PRO A 290 5.78 -7.86 -34.80
CA PRO A 290 6.64 -7.70 -35.97
C PRO A 290 6.14 -8.44 -37.22
N ARG A 291 5.18 -9.36 -37.08
CA ARG A 291 4.62 -10.14 -38.19
C ARG A 291 3.39 -9.51 -38.84
N CYS A 292 2.52 -8.87 -38.06
CA CYS A 292 1.24 -8.34 -38.56
C CYS A 292 1.00 -6.87 -38.22
N GLY A 293 1.92 -6.22 -37.50
CA GLY A 293 1.79 -4.81 -37.10
C GLY A 293 0.72 -4.52 -36.05
N LYS A 294 -0.03 -5.52 -35.56
CA LYS A 294 -1.09 -5.38 -34.54
C LYS A 294 -0.49 -5.30 -33.13
N SER A 295 -1.17 -4.63 -32.21
CA SER A 295 -0.72 -4.51 -30.81
C SER A 295 -0.71 -5.86 -30.08
N LEU A 296 0.32 -6.09 -29.25
CA LEU A 296 0.44 -7.31 -28.44
C LEU A 296 -0.25 -7.13 -27.08
N PHE A 297 -0.83 -8.21 -26.55
CA PHE A 297 -1.52 -8.25 -25.26
C PHE A 297 -0.83 -9.21 -24.30
N LYS A 298 -0.88 -8.90 -23.01
CA LYS A 298 -0.20 -9.65 -21.96
C LYS A 298 -1.14 -10.65 -21.30
N ARG A 299 -0.91 -11.93 -21.56
CA ARG A 299 -1.67 -13.04 -20.95
C ARG A 299 -1.07 -13.48 -19.61
N LYS A 300 -1.87 -14.18 -18.80
CA LYS A 300 -1.39 -14.90 -17.60
C LYS A 300 -0.18 -15.77 -17.96
N GLY A 301 0.92 -15.62 -17.21
CA GLY A 301 2.22 -16.24 -17.51
C GLY A 301 3.29 -15.29 -18.05
N ASN A 302 3.02 -13.97 -18.11
CA ASN A 302 3.99 -12.96 -18.54
C ASN A 302 4.44 -13.15 -20.01
N VAL A 303 3.49 -13.56 -20.86
CA VAL A 303 3.70 -13.77 -22.30
C VAL A 303 2.90 -12.69 -23.05
N LEU A 304 3.56 -12.01 -23.98
CA LEU A 304 2.94 -11.13 -24.97
C LEU A 304 2.47 -11.98 -26.15
N TYR A 305 1.20 -11.86 -26.52
CA TYR A 305 0.64 -12.59 -27.65
C TYR A 305 -0.09 -11.64 -28.61
N CYS A 306 -0.07 -12.01 -29.90
CA CYS A 306 -0.88 -11.38 -30.91
C CYS A 306 -2.30 -11.98 -30.85
N PRO A 307 -3.36 -11.16 -30.70
CA PRO A 307 -4.74 -11.63 -30.57
C PRO A 307 -5.34 -12.10 -31.90
N ASP A 308 -4.64 -11.89 -33.02
CA ASP A 308 -5.04 -12.41 -34.33
C ASP A 308 -4.72 -13.90 -34.47
N THR A 309 -5.73 -14.73 -34.21
CA THR A 309 -5.69 -16.19 -34.27
C THR A 309 -5.72 -16.75 -35.70
N GLU A 310 -6.09 -15.97 -36.72
CA GLU A 310 -6.27 -16.50 -38.09
C GLU A 310 -5.00 -16.49 -38.95
N GLY A 311 -3.95 -15.75 -38.58
CA GLY A 311 -2.74 -15.68 -39.43
C GLY A 311 -1.38 -15.49 -38.76
N CYS A 312 -1.31 -15.10 -37.48
CA CYS A 312 -0.04 -14.67 -36.88
C CYS A 312 0.48 -15.59 -35.78
N GLY A 313 -0.36 -15.92 -34.78
CA GLY A 313 0.00 -16.81 -33.66
C GLY A 313 1.25 -16.38 -32.86
N PHE A 314 1.72 -15.14 -33.02
CA PHE A 314 2.99 -14.70 -32.45
C PHE A 314 2.91 -14.59 -30.93
N THR A 315 3.82 -15.26 -30.24
CA THR A 315 3.99 -15.19 -28.78
C THR A 315 5.44 -14.91 -28.44
N LYS A 316 5.69 -14.00 -27.50
CA LYS A 316 7.02 -13.68 -26.98
C LYS A 316 6.94 -13.54 -25.46
N PRO A 317 7.94 -14.00 -24.69
CA PRO A 317 8.01 -13.68 -23.27
C PRO A 317 8.07 -12.16 -23.08
N ALA A 318 7.21 -11.62 -22.23
CA ALA A 318 7.20 -10.19 -21.93
C ALA A 318 8.56 -9.82 -21.30
N PRO A 319 9.18 -8.69 -21.71
CA PRO A 319 10.40 -8.23 -21.07
C PRO A 319 10.14 -8.09 -19.57
N ARG A 320 10.97 -8.72 -18.73
CA ARG A 320 11.00 -8.41 -17.30
C ARG A 320 11.34 -6.93 -17.21
N LYS A 321 10.45 -6.11 -16.65
CA LYS A 321 10.73 -4.68 -16.42
C LYS A 321 12.09 -4.58 -15.71
N LYS A 322 13.15 -4.20 -16.42
CA LYS A 322 14.25 -3.47 -15.79
C LYS A 322 13.58 -2.18 -15.31
N LYS A 323 13.60 -1.92 -14.01
CA LYS A 323 13.17 -0.64 -13.45
C LYS A 323 13.98 0.43 -14.17
N THR A 324 13.36 1.13 -15.12
CA THR A 324 13.88 2.36 -15.67
C THR A 324 13.78 3.41 -14.58
N GLU A 325 14.93 4.00 -14.31
CA GLU A 325 15.12 5.19 -13.49
C GLU A 325 14.35 6.35 -14.12
N GLU A 326 13.40 6.89 -13.36
CA GLU A 326 12.92 8.27 -13.39
C GLU A 326 12.42 8.62 -11.99
#